data_AF-A0A4V3A6A7-F1
#
_entry.id   AF-A0A4V3A6A7-F1
#
_cell.length_a   1.000
_cell.length_b   1.000
_cell.length_c   1.000
_cell.angle_alpha   90.00
_cell.angle_beta   90.00
_cell.angle_gamma   90.00
#
_symmetry.space_group_name_H-M   'P 1'
#
loop_
_entity.id
_entity.type
_entity.pdbx_description
1 polymer ?
#
loop_
_entity_poly.entity_id
_entity_poly.type
_entity_poly.pdbx_seq_one_letter_code
_entity_poly.pdbx_strand_id
1 'polypeptide(L)'
;MTYPPARPQPYWADVAIRVVGGVIGATALGIFGLAAFMVLSSRLSSDPFADPHGYGLILGMMLAIPFGLLAAGTLPLVFARGQRLRAVMIAFIVYLAAAALLIYSAATVPNRPRPCATNPPAPQCKHAP
;
A
#
# COMPACT_ATOMS: atom_id res chain seq x y z
N MET A 1 -22.26 5.25 43.08
CA MET A 1 -21.54 4.38 42.13
C MET A 1 -20.05 4.61 42.33
N THR A 2 -19.36 3.63 42.89
CA THR A 2 -17.90 3.69 43.09
C THR A 2 -17.24 3.20 41.81
N TYR A 3 -16.60 4.10 41.06
CA TYR A 3 -15.78 3.66 39.92
C TYR A 3 -14.56 2.92 40.49
N PRO A 4 -14.24 1.69 40.03
CA PRO A 4 -12.97 1.10 40.38
C PRO A 4 -11.85 2.05 39.88
N PRO A 5 -10.81 2.30 40.68
CA PRO A 5 -9.69 3.12 40.24
C PRO A 5 -9.12 2.49 38.97
N ALA A 6 -8.93 3.30 37.92
CA ALA A 6 -8.25 2.85 36.71
C ALA A 6 -6.91 2.23 37.16
N ARG A 7 -6.70 0.94 36.89
CA ARG A 7 -5.42 0.28 37.22
C ARG A 7 -4.29 1.17 36.70
N PRO A 8 -3.32 1.57 37.53
CA PRO A 8 -2.16 2.30 37.06
C PRO A 8 -1.40 1.35 36.14
N GLN A 9 -1.68 1.45 34.84
CA GLN A 9 -0.91 0.77 33.82
C GLN A 9 0.51 1.33 33.92
N PRO A 10 1.54 0.47 33.97
CA PRO A 10 2.89 0.95 34.08
C PRO A 10 3.20 1.92 32.94
N TYR A 11 3.59 3.15 33.26
CA TYR A 11 3.86 4.20 32.26
C TYR A 11 4.83 3.71 31.18
N TRP A 12 5.81 2.89 31.55
CA TRP A 12 6.81 2.33 30.67
C TRP A 12 6.23 1.36 29.63
N ALA A 13 5.16 0.62 29.97
CA ALA A 13 4.53 -0.31 29.04
C ALA A 13 3.80 0.44 27.92
N ASP A 14 3.13 1.55 28.24
CA ASP A 14 2.49 2.40 27.24
C ASP A 14 3.52 3.09 26.33
N VAL A 15 4.64 3.54 26.91
CA VAL A 15 5.78 4.10 26.14
C VAL A 15 6.35 3.05 25.20
N ALA A 16 6.64 1.83 25.70
CA ALA A 16 7.19 0.75 24.88
C ALA A 16 6.27 0.41 23.70
N ILE A 17 4.96 0.30 23.92
CA ILE A 17 3.98 0.03 22.86
C ILE A 17 3.98 1.14 21.80
N ARG A 18 4.03 2.41 22.20
CA ARG A 18 4.06 3.54 21.25
C ARG A 18 5.33 3.55 20.41
N VAL A 19 6.49 3.30 21.03
CA VAL A 19 7.78 3.29 20.34
C VAL A 19 7.84 2.11 19.37
N VAL A 20 7.57 0.89 19.84
CA VAL A 20 7.60 -0.32 19.02
C VAL A 20 6.58 -0.25 17.89
N GLY A 21 5.33 0.11 18.22
CA GLY A 21 4.26 0.28 17.24
C GLY A 21 4.56 1.39 16.23
N GLY A 22 5.18 2.48 16.67
CA GLY A 22 5.61 3.58 15.81
C GLY A 22 6.72 3.20 14.85
N VAL A 23 7.75 2.50 15.31
CA VAL A 23 8.86 2.03 14.45
C VAL A 23 8.37 1.01 13.43
N ILE A 24 7.61 0.01 13.87
CA ILE A 24 7.03 -1.00 12.99
C ILE A 24 6.08 -0.35 11.97
N GLY A 25 5.21 0.54 12.44
CA GLY A 25 4.26 1.23 11.59
C GLY A 25 4.92 2.15 10.57
N ALA A 26 5.89 2.95 10.98
CA ALA A 26 6.59 3.88 10.09
C ALA A 26 7.41 3.14 9.02
N THR A 27 8.11 2.06 9.40
CA THR A 27 8.85 1.24 8.44
C THR A 27 7.91 0.56 7.44
N ALA A 28 6.80 0.00 7.91
CA ALA A 28 5.79 -0.59 7.05
C ALA A 28 5.14 0.43 6.11
N LEU A 29 4.86 1.64 6.60
CA LEU A 29 4.32 2.73 5.79
C LEU A 29 5.31 3.16 4.70
N GLY A 30 6.61 3.18 5.01
CA GLY A 30 7.66 3.45 4.02
C GLY A 30 7.69 2.39 2.91
N ILE A 31 7.64 1.11 3.27
CA ILE A 31 7.58 0.00 2.31
C ILE A 31 6.29 0.08 1.48
N PHE A 32 5.15 0.35 2.12
CA PHE A 32 3.87 0.57 1.45
C PHE A 32 3.94 1.71 0.44
N GLY A 33 4.51 2.86 0.81
CA GLY A 33 4.65 4.01 -0.07
C GLY A 33 5.52 3.71 -1.28
N LEU A 34 6.66 3.03 -1.09
CA LEU A 34 7.52 2.60 -2.18
C LEU A 34 6.80 1.61 -3.11
N ALA A 35 6.09 0.64 -2.55
CA ALA A 35 5.34 -0.36 -3.30
C ALA A 35 4.18 0.27 -4.10
N ALA A 36 3.44 1.20 -3.49
CA ALA A 36 2.39 1.98 -4.15
C ALA A 36 2.97 2.82 -5.30
N PHE A 37 4.15 3.43 -5.10
CA PHE A 37 4.85 4.15 -6.15
C PHE A 37 5.24 3.23 -7.31
N MET A 38 5.73 2.01 -7.05
CA MET A 38 6.03 1.04 -8.11
C MET A 38 4.79 0.66 -8.94
N VAL A 39 3.65 0.41 -8.29
CA VAL A 39 2.37 0.13 -8.98
C VAL A 39 1.97 1.31 -9.85
N LEU A 40 1.97 2.52 -9.28
CA LEU A 40 1.44 3.70 -9.95
C LEU A 40 2.37 4.19 -11.07
N SER A 41 3.69 4.11 -10.89
CA SER A 41 4.67 4.44 -11.93
C SER A 41 4.63 3.47 -13.11
N SER A 42 4.51 2.17 -12.85
CA SER A 42 4.31 1.16 -13.90
C SER A 42 3.01 1.40 -14.68
N ARG A 43 1.96 1.86 -13.99
CA ARG A 43 0.65 2.15 -14.59
C ARG A 43 0.59 3.42 -15.40
N LEU A 44 1.11 4.51 -14.86
CA LEU A 44 1.03 5.84 -15.46
C LEU A 44 2.12 6.07 -16.51
N SER A 45 3.12 5.18 -16.61
CA SER A 45 4.14 5.29 -17.65
C SER A 45 3.55 5.05 -19.04
N SER A 46 3.87 5.97 -19.96
CA SER A 46 3.58 5.85 -21.40
C SER A 46 4.71 5.15 -22.16
N ASP A 47 5.86 4.92 -21.52
CA ASP A 47 7.01 4.25 -22.11
C ASP A 47 6.86 2.73 -22.01
N PRO A 48 6.83 1.98 -23.15
CA PRO A 48 6.77 0.53 -23.17
C PRO A 48 7.94 -0.15 -22.43
N PHE A 49 9.09 0.53 -22.28
CA PHE A 49 10.29 0.00 -21.64
C PHE A 49 10.36 0.27 -20.13
N ALA A 50 9.48 1.10 -19.57
CA ALA A 50 9.50 1.40 -18.13
C ALA A 50 9.14 0.19 -17.26
N ASP A 51 8.23 -0.66 -17.73
CA ASP A 51 7.91 -1.94 -17.09
C ASP A 51 7.42 -2.93 -18.17
N PRO A 52 8.33 -3.52 -18.96
CA PRO A 52 7.96 -4.34 -20.11
C PRO A 52 7.26 -5.65 -19.70
N HIS A 53 7.52 -6.13 -18.49
CA HIS A 53 7.00 -7.39 -17.97
C HIS A 53 5.85 -7.22 -16.96
N GLY A 54 5.60 -6.00 -16.46
CA GLY A 54 4.63 -5.77 -15.39
C GLY A 54 5.15 -6.13 -13.99
N TYR A 55 6.47 -6.26 -13.81
CA TYR A 55 7.06 -6.64 -12.52
C TYR A 55 6.83 -5.57 -11.45
N GLY A 56 6.86 -4.29 -11.83
CA GLY A 56 6.58 -3.19 -10.90
C GLY A 56 5.16 -3.27 -10.35
N LEU A 57 4.20 -3.68 -11.19
CA LEU A 57 2.83 -3.95 -10.78
C LEU A 57 2.70 -5.16 -9.87
N ILE A 58 3.29 -6.30 -10.25
CA ILE A 58 3.16 -7.54 -9.47
C ILE A 58 3.84 -7.39 -8.11
N LEU A 59 5.12 -7.00 -8.08
CA LEU A 59 5.89 -6.84 -6.86
C LEU A 59 5.33 -5.72 -5.99
N GLY A 60 4.97 -4.60 -6.61
CA GLY A 60 4.35 -3.48 -5.91
C GLY A 60 3.04 -3.90 -5.24
N MET A 61 2.19 -4.69 -5.89
CA MET A 61 0.93 -5.13 -5.29
C MET A 61 1.13 -6.17 -4.19
N MET A 62 2.06 -7.12 -4.38
CA MET A 62 2.41 -8.11 -3.36
C MET A 62 2.98 -7.49 -2.09
N LEU A 63 3.70 -6.36 -2.21
CA LEU A 63 4.22 -5.62 -1.06
C LEU A 63 3.18 -4.64 -0.48
N ALA A 64 2.43 -3.92 -1.31
CA ALA A 64 1.54 -2.85 -0.84
C ALA A 64 0.42 -3.37 0.07
N ILE A 65 -0.21 -4.51 -0.25
CA ILE A 65 -1.32 -5.03 0.57
C ILE A 65 -0.87 -5.38 2.00
N PRO A 66 0.10 -6.29 2.22
CA PRO A 66 0.49 -6.68 3.57
C PRO A 66 1.12 -5.53 4.36
N PHE A 67 2.00 -4.73 3.74
CA PHE A 67 2.67 -3.63 4.45
C PHE A 67 1.75 -2.45 4.72
N GLY A 68 0.78 -2.17 3.84
CA GLY A 68 -0.26 -1.18 4.10
C GLY A 68 -1.16 -1.57 5.27
N LEU A 69 -1.56 -2.85 5.34
CA LEU A 69 -2.34 -3.38 6.46
C LEU A 69 -1.55 -3.32 7.77
N LEU A 70 -0.27 -3.71 7.73
CA LEU A 70 0.61 -3.69 8.88
C LEU A 70 0.83 -2.25 9.38
N ALA A 71 1.02 -1.29 8.48
CA ALA A 71 1.06 0.14 8.82
C ALA A 71 -0.26 0.59 9.45
N ALA A 72 -1.41 0.30 8.84
CA ALA A 72 -2.72 0.70 9.34
C ALA A 72 -3.04 0.14 10.75
N GLY A 73 -2.57 -1.08 11.04
CA GLY A 73 -2.75 -1.70 12.35
C GLY A 73 -1.80 -1.18 13.43
N THR A 74 -0.59 -0.75 13.07
CA THR A 74 0.47 -0.43 14.04
C THR A 74 0.73 1.07 14.23
N LEU A 75 0.57 1.91 13.19
CA LEU A 75 0.69 3.38 13.30
C LEU A 75 -0.19 3.97 14.41
N PRO A 76 -1.47 3.56 14.55
CA PRO A 76 -2.36 4.13 15.55
C PRO A 76 -1.88 3.93 17.00
N LEU A 77 -0.97 2.98 17.24
CA LEU A 77 -0.45 2.69 18.58
C LEU A 77 0.38 3.85 19.15
N VAL A 78 0.94 4.72 18.30
CA VAL A 78 1.70 5.92 18.69
C VAL A 78 0.83 6.91 19.48
N PHE A 79 -0.47 6.95 19.19
CA PHE A 79 -1.40 7.87 19.83
C PHE A 79 -1.74 7.48 21.26
N ALA A 80 -2.18 8.47 22.04
CA ALA A 80 -2.69 8.24 23.39
C ALA A 80 -3.96 7.37 23.38
N ARG A 81 -4.13 6.52 24.41
CA ARG A 81 -5.24 5.55 24.50
C ARG A 81 -6.64 6.13 24.19
N GLY A 82 -6.93 7.35 24.65
CA GLY A 82 -8.22 8.01 24.38
C GLY A 82 -8.48 8.37 22.91
N GLN A 83 -7.43 8.42 22.08
CA GLN A 83 -7.53 8.73 20.65
C GLN A 83 -7.24 7.54 19.75
N ARG A 84 -6.69 6.43 20.30
CA ARG A 84 -6.28 5.25 19.51
C ARG A 84 -7.39 4.69 18.64
N LEU A 85 -8.61 4.55 19.15
CA LEU A 85 -9.73 4.01 18.35
C LEU A 85 -10.06 4.90 17.14
N ARG A 86 -10.04 6.22 17.32
CA ARG A 86 -10.24 7.17 16.21
C ARG A 86 -9.10 7.06 15.19
N ALA A 87 -7.85 7.01 15.67
CA ALA A 87 -6.68 6.85 14.82
C ALA A 87 -6.70 5.52 14.04
N VAL A 88 -7.12 4.41 14.67
CA VAL A 88 -7.31 3.10 14.01
C VAL A 88 -8.36 3.22 12.91
N MET A 89 -9.54 3.78 13.22
CA MET A 89 -10.60 3.92 12.24
C MET A 89 -10.14 4.74 11.02
N ILE A 90 -9.49 5.89 11.24
CA ILE A 90 -8.95 6.73 10.16
C ILE A 90 -7.90 5.96 9.35
N ALA A 91 -6.95 5.30 10.02
CA ALA A 91 -5.89 4.54 9.35
C ALA A 91 -6.45 3.41 8.47
N PHE A 92 -7.46 2.68 8.95
CA PHE A 92 -8.11 1.64 8.16
C PHE A 92 -8.91 2.21 6.99
N ILE A 93 -9.64 3.32 7.16
CA ILE A 93 -10.34 3.97 6.05
C ILE A 93 -9.35 4.41 4.96
N VAL A 94 -8.26 5.08 5.36
CA VAL A 94 -7.20 5.50 4.43
C VAL A 94 -6.56 4.31 3.74
N TYR A 95 -6.26 3.24 4.48
CA TYR A 95 -5.71 2.01 3.92
C TYR A 95 -6.67 1.36 2.91
N LEU A 96 -7.95 1.22 3.24
CA LEU A 96 -8.93 0.63 2.34
C LEU A 96 -9.11 1.46 1.07
N ALA A 97 -9.15 2.80 1.19
CA ALA A 97 -9.21 3.70 0.05
C ALA A 97 -7.95 3.55 -0.83
N ALA A 98 -6.76 3.52 -0.24
CA ALA A 98 -5.51 3.35 -0.96
C ALA A 98 -5.40 1.97 -1.62
N ALA A 99 -5.79 0.91 -0.91
CA ALA A 99 -5.81 -0.45 -1.45
C ALA A 99 -6.80 -0.58 -2.61
N ALA A 100 -8.01 -0.03 -2.48
CA ALA A 100 -8.99 -0.01 -3.56
C ALA A 100 -8.47 0.75 -4.79
N LEU A 101 -7.82 1.90 -4.59
CA LEU A 101 -7.21 2.67 -5.68
C LEU A 101 -6.10 1.88 -6.37
N LEU A 102 -5.21 1.24 -5.60
CA LEU A 102 -4.12 0.44 -6.15
C LEU A 102 -4.66 -0.78 -6.91
N ILE A 103 -5.65 -1.48 -6.37
CA ILE A 103 -6.32 -2.62 -7.04
C ILE A 103 -7.00 -2.14 -8.32
N TYR A 104 -7.72 -1.02 -8.28
CA TYR A 104 -8.36 -0.44 -9.46
C TYR A 104 -7.32 -0.10 -10.53
N SER A 105 -6.22 0.55 -10.15
CA SER A 105 -5.13 0.83 -11.06
C SER A 105 -4.56 -0.46 -11.64
N ALA A 106 -4.37 -1.49 -10.82
CA ALA A 106 -3.86 -2.80 -11.22
C ALA A 106 -4.83 -3.58 -12.12
N ALA A 107 -6.14 -3.40 -11.99
CA ALA A 107 -7.15 -4.07 -12.79
C ALA A 107 -7.38 -3.39 -14.15
N THR A 108 -7.23 -2.06 -14.22
CA THR A 108 -7.50 -1.26 -15.42
C THR A 108 -6.32 -1.20 -16.39
N VAL A 109 -5.51 -2.27 -16.48
CA VAL A 109 -4.43 -2.37 -17.48
C VAL A 109 -5.02 -2.09 -18.86
N PRO A 110 -4.56 -1.05 -19.59
CA PRO A 110 -4.82 -1.00 -21.01
C PRO A 110 -4.18 -2.26 -21.61
N ASN A 111 -4.90 -2.99 -22.46
CA ASN A 111 -4.31 -4.04 -23.28
C ASN A 111 -3.17 -3.41 -24.08
N ARG A 112 -1.92 -3.51 -23.60
CA ARG A 112 -0.76 -3.01 -24.34
C ARG A 112 -0.74 -3.78 -25.65
N PRO A 113 -0.76 -3.09 -26.81
CA PRO A 113 -0.76 -3.77 -28.09
C PRO A 113 0.46 -4.70 -28.15
N ARG A 114 0.23 -5.93 -28.62
CA ARG A 114 1.31 -6.92 -28.76
C ARG A 114 2.45 -6.32 -29.58
N PRO A 115 3.72 -6.55 -29.19
CA PRO A 115 4.86 -6.09 -29.96
C PRO A 115 4.73 -6.49 -31.43
N CYS A 116 5.01 -5.56 -32.34
CA CYS A 116 4.97 -5.86 -33.79
C CYS A 116 6.05 -6.87 -34.22
N ALA A 117 7.02 -7.14 -33.36
CA ALA A 117 8.09 -8.11 -33.56
C ALA A 117 7.66 -9.55 -33.21
N THR A 118 6.46 -9.98 -33.60
CA THR A 118 6.04 -11.39 -33.56
C THR A 118 6.08 -11.97 -34.97
N ASN A 119 6.35 -13.27 -35.11
CA ASN A 119 6.22 -13.97 -36.39
C ASN A 119 5.15 -15.07 -36.25
N PRO A 120 3.97 -14.97 -36.91
CA PRO A 120 3.57 -13.90 -37.82
C PRO A 120 3.29 -12.55 -37.12
N PRO A 121 3.38 -11.42 -37.86
CA PRO A 121 3.16 -10.08 -37.29
C PRO A 121 1.76 -9.94 -36.72
N ALA A 122 1.65 -9.26 -35.57
CA ALA A 122 0.37 -9.02 -34.93
C ALA A 122 -0.59 -8.30 -35.92
N PRO A 123 -1.91 -8.61 -35.93
CA PRO A 123 -2.86 -8.07 -36.90
C PRO A 123 -2.86 -6.54 -36.97
N GLN A 124 -2.65 -5.87 -35.83
CA GLN A 124 -2.55 -4.41 -35.76
C GLN A 124 -1.32 -3.80 -36.46
N CYS A 125 -0.32 -4.61 -36.82
CA CYS A 125 0.92 -4.16 -37.46
C CYS A 125 0.94 -4.42 -38.97
N LYS A 126 -0.14 -4.94 -39.57
CA LYS A 126 -0.25 -5.16 -41.02
C LYS A 126 -0.25 -3.88 -41.86
N HIS A 127 -0.50 -2.73 -41.23
CA HIS A 127 -0.60 -1.41 -41.87
C HIS A 127 0.28 -0.35 -41.20
N ALA A 128 1.25 -0.77 -40.36
CA ALA A 128 2.26 0.15 -39.86
C ALA A 128 3.15 0.58 -41.05
N PRO A 129 3.45 1.90 -41.20
CA PRO A 129 4.26 2.42 -42.30
C PRO A 129 5.68 1.86 -42.33
#